data_AF-A0A1B8FDP1-F1
#
_entry.id   AF-A0A1B8FDP1-F1
#
_cell.length_a   1.000
_cell.length_b   1.000
_cell.length_c   1.000
_cell.angle_alpha   90.00
_cell.angle_beta   90.00
_cell.angle_gamma   90.00
#
_symmetry.space_group_name_H-M   'P 1'
#
loop_
_entity.id
_entity.type
_entity.pdbx_description
1 polymer ?
#
loop_
_entity_poly.entity_id
_entity_poly.type
_entity_poly.pdbx_seq_one_letter_code
_entity_poly.pdbx_strand_id
1 'polypeptide(L)'
;MDDWVSQLRTELSQDEQEEKRLKQRKKRLGQSLASNEALLSISQGKHDTRVAYYHAQIAALRRTMEVEINLIGRDLSRLKSLTNGCNRELQTVKRRIELETQRNEETRNPAVFYTYREIKREAYGIFYGKNVFHVDSKLWAWGASFISTFSAYLKHIKVHVDSRTSIPDLFQDIQRCGSQLQSLRLEISEVPTYRGSQKPSTLSSLKLQAPSSAQKIKVLCSATTVTAELNEACSILHEVLAKGFYESPDWVFRCKQERSSKRRSL
;
A
#
# COMPACT_ATOMS: atom_id res chain seq x y z
N MET A 1 79.30 -73.18 -7.28
CA MET A 1 78.81 -72.34 -8.40
C MET A 1 77.34 -71.97 -8.20
N ASP A 2 76.75 -72.18 -7.02
CA ASP A 2 75.28 -72.19 -6.83
C ASP A 2 74.70 -70.94 -6.13
N ASP A 3 75.57 -70.04 -5.67
CA ASP A 3 75.18 -68.87 -4.87
C ASP A 3 74.52 -67.77 -5.72
N TRP A 4 75.10 -67.48 -6.91
CA TRP A 4 74.57 -66.48 -7.84
C TRP A 4 73.21 -66.88 -8.45
N VAL A 5 72.94 -68.18 -8.62
CA VAL A 5 71.65 -68.68 -9.13
C VAL A 5 70.53 -68.50 -8.09
N SER A 6 70.86 -68.69 -6.81
CA SER A 6 69.90 -68.49 -5.70
C SER A 6 69.57 -67.01 -5.54
N GLN A 7 70.57 -66.14 -5.63
CA GLN A 7 70.40 -64.68 -5.57
C GLN A 7 69.53 -64.16 -6.73
N LEU A 8 69.78 -64.61 -7.97
CA LEU A 8 68.95 -64.27 -9.12
C LEU A 8 67.48 -64.72 -8.96
N ARG A 9 67.24 -65.89 -8.35
CA ARG A 9 65.86 -66.35 -8.09
C ARG A 9 65.14 -65.50 -7.06
N THR A 10 65.85 -65.02 -6.04
CA THR A 10 65.26 -64.12 -5.04
C THR A 10 64.94 -62.75 -5.62
N GLU A 11 65.81 -62.20 -6.47
CA GLU A 11 65.60 -60.93 -7.17
C GLU A 11 64.41 -61.04 -8.15
N LEU A 12 64.35 -62.10 -8.97
CA LEU A 12 63.21 -62.35 -9.87
C LEU A 12 61.87 -62.46 -9.11
N SER A 13 61.86 -63.12 -7.96
CA SER A 13 60.66 -63.25 -7.12
C SER A 13 60.23 -61.91 -6.52
N GLN A 14 61.20 -61.08 -6.10
CA GLN A 14 60.95 -59.73 -5.60
C GLN A 14 60.39 -58.82 -6.70
N ASP A 15 61.00 -58.84 -7.88
CA ASP A 15 60.55 -58.07 -9.05
C ASP A 15 59.14 -58.47 -9.47
N GLU A 16 58.82 -59.77 -9.51
CA GLU A 16 57.46 -60.24 -9.80
C GLU A 16 56.45 -59.77 -8.75
N GLN A 17 56.84 -59.75 -7.47
CA GLN A 17 55.98 -59.28 -6.40
C GLN A 17 55.76 -57.76 -6.48
N GLU A 18 56.81 -57.01 -6.81
CA GLU A 18 56.74 -55.56 -7.03
C GLU A 18 55.89 -55.22 -8.25
N GLU A 19 56.04 -55.94 -9.36
CA GLU A 19 55.23 -55.76 -10.56
C GLU A 19 53.74 -56.00 -10.27
N LYS A 20 53.40 -57.04 -9.50
CA LYS A 20 52.02 -57.31 -9.04
C LYS A 20 51.49 -56.16 -8.17
N ARG A 21 52.30 -55.64 -7.24
CA ARG A 21 51.93 -54.48 -6.41
C ARG A 21 51.71 -53.23 -7.26
N LEU A 22 52.57 -52.96 -8.23
CA LEU A 22 52.45 -51.81 -9.13
C LEU A 22 51.23 -51.93 -10.03
N LYS A 23 50.93 -53.11 -10.58
CA LYS A 23 49.70 -53.37 -11.35
C LYS A 23 48.45 -53.11 -10.50
N GLN A 24 48.44 -53.57 -9.25
CA GLN A 24 47.32 -53.31 -8.34
C GLN A 24 47.20 -51.82 -7.97
N ARG A 25 48.32 -51.15 -7.70
CA ARG A 25 48.35 -49.70 -7.40
C ARG A 25 47.86 -48.89 -8.59
N LYS A 26 48.30 -49.21 -9.82
CA LYS A 26 47.82 -48.59 -11.06
C LYS A 26 46.32 -48.75 -11.23
N LYS A 27 45.77 -49.95 -10.97
CA LYS A 27 44.32 -50.21 -10.99
C LYS A 27 43.57 -49.33 -9.98
N ARG A 28 44.06 -49.24 -8.73
CA ARG A 28 43.43 -48.41 -7.68
C ARG A 28 43.48 -46.92 -8.02
N LEU A 29 44.61 -46.44 -8.55
CA LEU A 29 44.75 -45.04 -8.99
C LEU A 29 43.80 -44.71 -10.14
N GLY A 30 43.66 -45.61 -11.13
CA GLY A 30 42.69 -45.43 -12.21
C GLY A 30 41.25 -45.34 -11.72
N GLN A 31 40.86 -46.17 -10.75
CA GLN A 31 39.53 -46.11 -10.12
C GLN A 31 39.31 -44.80 -9.34
N SER A 32 40.31 -44.36 -8.58
CA SER A 32 40.25 -43.10 -7.83
C SER A 32 40.12 -41.89 -8.77
N LEU A 33 40.86 -41.89 -9.87
CA LEU A 33 40.84 -40.82 -10.87
C LEU A 33 39.46 -40.73 -11.55
N ALA A 34 38.89 -41.85 -11.97
CA ALA A 34 37.54 -41.90 -12.54
C ALA A 34 36.47 -41.44 -11.52
N SER A 35 36.62 -41.80 -10.25
CA SER A 35 35.71 -41.34 -9.19
C SER A 35 35.79 -39.83 -8.99
N ASN A 36 36.98 -39.25 -9.03
CA ASN A 36 37.17 -37.80 -8.91
C ASN A 36 36.60 -37.04 -10.11
N GLU A 37 36.80 -37.54 -11.33
CA GLU A 37 36.21 -36.95 -12.54
C GLU A 37 34.69 -36.93 -12.48
N ALA A 38 34.06 -38.03 -12.01
CA ALA A 38 32.62 -38.10 -11.83
C ALA A 38 32.11 -37.08 -10.79
N LEU A 39 32.80 -36.94 -9.65
CA LEU A 39 32.44 -35.96 -8.63
C LEU A 39 32.58 -34.52 -9.12
N LEU A 40 33.62 -34.21 -9.88
CA LEU A 40 33.83 -32.90 -10.50
C LEU A 40 32.71 -32.59 -11.49
N SER A 41 32.36 -33.53 -12.36
CA SER A 41 31.27 -33.36 -13.33
C SER A 41 29.92 -33.10 -12.64
N ILE A 42 29.60 -33.84 -11.57
CA ILE A 42 28.39 -33.61 -10.76
C ILE A 42 28.41 -32.22 -10.12
N SER A 43 29.54 -31.82 -9.54
CA SER A 43 29.69 -30.50 -8.92
C SER A 43 29.46 -29.38 -9.94
N GLN A 44 30.08 -29.51 -11.12
CA GLN A 44 29.94 -28.54 -12.20
C GLN A 44 28.50 -28.45 -12.71
N GLY A 45 27.82 -29.58 -12.91
CA GLY A 45 26.41 -29.57 -13.29
C GLY A 45 25.50 -28.88 -12.26
N LYS A 46 25.78 -29.02 -10.96
CA LYS A 46 25.06 -28.28 -9.91
C LYS A 46 25.33 -26.78 -9.99
N HIS A 47 26.58 -26.38 -10.24
CA HIS A 47 26.95 -24.98 -10.42
C HIS A 47 26.27 -24.36 -11.65
N ASP A 48 26.29 -25.05 -12.79
CA ASP A 48 25.67 -24.59 -14.04
C ASP A 48 24.15 -24.43 -13.88
N THR A 49 23.50 -25.37 -13.20
CA THR A 49 22.07 -25.29 -12.88
C THR A 49 21.77 -24.05 -12.04
N ARG A 50 22.62 -23.75 -11.05
CA ARG A 50 22.45 -22.58 -10.17
C ARG A 50 22.68 -21.27 -10.92
N VAL A 51 23.66 -21.23 -11.82
CA VAL A 51 23.94 -20.08 -12.69
C VAL A 51 22.76 -19.82 -13.64
N ALA A 52 22.23 -20.87 -14.28
CA ALA A 52 21.05 -20.76 -15.15
C ALA A 52 19.82 -20.22 -14.39
N TYR A 53 19.61 -20.69 -13.17
CA TYR A 53 18.54 -20.20 -12.30
C TYR A 53 18.67 -18.70 -12.00
N TYR A 54 19.85 -18.24 -11.60
CA TYR A 54 20.07 -16.81 -11.34
C TYR A 54 19.93 -15.95 -12.59
N HIS A 55 20.39 -16.43 -13.75
CA HIS A 55 20.18 -15.73 -15.01
C HIS A 55 18.69 -15.59 -15.35
N ALA A 56 17.89 -16.63 -15.14
CA ALA A 56 16.45 -16.58 -15.35
C ALA A 56 15.77 -15.57 -14.41
N GLN A 57 16.16 -15.54 -13.13
CA GLN A 57 15.65 -14.55 -12.18
C GLN A 57 16.00 -13.11 -12.59
N ILE A 58 17.26 -12.85 -12.96
CA ILE A 58 17.70 -11.53 -13.41
C ILE A 58 16.93 -11.09 -14.65
N ALA A 59 16.70 -11.99 -15.60
CA ALA A 59 15.92 -11.70 -16.80
C ALA A 59 14.45 -11.37 -16.46
N ALA A 60 13.84 -12.09 -15.51
CA ALA A 60 12.49 -11.80 -15.03
C ALA A 60 12.41 -10.43 -14.36
N LEU A 61 13.35 -10.12 -13.46
CA LEU A 61 13.44 -8.81 -12.79
C LEU A 61 13.57 -7.66 -13.80
N ARG A 62 14.43 -7.81 -14.82
CA ARG A 62 14.59 -6.80 -15.88
C ARG A 62 13.28 -6.52 -16.63
N ARG A 63 12.51 -7.57 -16.98
CA ARG A 63 11.21 -7.41 -17.64
C ARG A 63 10.21 -6.66 -16.76
N THR A 64 10.16 -6.98 -15.46
CA THR A 64 9.27 -6.29 -14.52
C THR A 64 9.62 -4.81 -14.42
N MET A 65 10.91 -4.49 -14.27
CA MET A 65 11.37 -3.09 -14.24
C MET A 65 11.02 -2.34 -15.53
N GLU A 66 11.17 -2.97 -16.68
CA GLU A 66 10.84 -2.35 -17.98
C GLU A 66 9.35 -2.06 -18.14
N VAL A 67 8.48 -2.94 -17.63
CA VAL A 67 7.03 -2.69 -17.58
C VAL A 67 6.71 -1.48 -16.68
N GLU A 68 7.33 -1.39 -15.51
CA GLU A 68 7.13 -0.27 -14.57
C GLU A 68 7.58 1.06 -15.17
N ILE A 69 8.77 1.10 -15.81
CA ILE A 69 9.28 2.30 -16.50
C ILE A 69 8.29 2.76 -17.57
N ASN A 70 7.76 1.84 -18.37
CA ASN A 70 6.77 2.15 -19.41
C ASN A 70 5.43 2.64 -18.84
N LEU A 71 5.07 2.21 -17.63
CA LEU A 71 3.84 2.65 -16.96
C LEU A 71 4.02 4.07 -16.41
N ILE A 72 5.14 4.33 -15.73
CA ILE A 72 5.53 5.67 -15.25
C ILE A 72 5.63 6.66 -16.40
N GLY A 73 6.24 6.28 -17.53
CA GLY A 73 6.34 7.13 -18.71
C GLY A 73 4.98 7.53 -19.29
N ARG A 74 4.01 6.60 -19.29
CA ARG A 74 2.62 6.88 -19.69
C ARG A 74 1.91 7.81 -18.73
N ASP A 75 2.06 7.60 -17.43
CA ASP A 75 1.44 8.44 -16.40
C ASP A 75 1.99 9.87 -16.44
N LEU A 76 3.30 10.04 -16.61
CA LEU A 76 3.92 11.35 -16.78
C LEU A 76 3.41 12.08 -18.03
N SER A 77 3.25 11.36 -19.15
CA SER A 77 2.70 11.91 -20.38
C SER A 77 1.25 12.38 -20.20
N ARG A 78 0.43 11.57 -19.51
CA ARG A 78 -0.95 11.90 -19.17
C ARG A 78 -1.03 13.10 -18.24
N LEU A 79 -0.18 13.16 -17.22
CA LEU A 79 -0.12 14.27 -16.28
C LEU A 79 0.24 15.57 -17.01
N LYS A 80 1.23 15.53 -17.90
CA LYS A 80 1.62 16.68 -18.74
C LYS A 80 0.47 17.17 -19.62
N SER A 81 -0.31 16.26 -20.21
CA SER A 81 -1.50 16.61 -20.98
C SER A 81 -2.58 17.29 -20.12
N LEU A 82 -2.83 16.77 -18.92
CA LEU A 82 -3.80 17.35 -17.99
C LEU A 82 -3.37 18.74 -17.52
N THR A 83 -2.09 18.92 -17.16
CA THR A 83 -1.54 20.23 -16.80
C THR A 83 -1.69 21.24 -17.93
N ASN A 84 -1.40 20.83 -19.17
CA ASN A 84 -1.61 21.69 -20.33
C ASN A 84 -3.09 22.05 -20.55
N GLY A 85 -4.01 21.11 -20.28
CA GLY A 85 -5.45 21.36 -20.32
C GLY A 85 -5.89 22.39 -19.29
N CYS A 86 -5.52 22.20 -18.01
CA CYS A 86 -5.80 23.14 -16.93
C CYS A 86 -5.21 24.54 -17.22
N ASN A 87 -4.01 24.61 -17.78
CA ASN A 87 -3.39 25.89 -18.16
C ASN A 87 -4.19 26.61 -19.26
N ARG A 88 -4.73 25.90 -20.26
CA ARG A 88 -5.59 26.52 -21.28
C ARG A 88 -6.91 27.02 -20.70
N GLU A 89 -7.53 26.23 -19.82
CA GLU A 89 -8.76 26.64 -19.14
C GLU A 89 -8.51 27.88 -18.26
N LEU A 90 -7.41 27.89 -17.51
CA LEU A 90 -7.01 29.04 -16.68
C LEU A 90 -6.80 30.30 -17.53
N GLN A 91 -6.13 30.20 -18.67
CA GLN A 91 -5.96 31.33 -19.60
C GLN A 91 -7.30 31.80 -20.18
N THR A 92 -8.23 30.88 -20.44
CA THR A 92 -9.57 31.21 -20.93
C THR A 92 -10.38 31.96 -19.87
N VAL A 93 -10.33 31.50 -18.61
CA VAL A 93 -10.96 32.18 -17.47
C VAL A 93 -10.34 33.55 -17.25
N LYS A 94 -9.00 33.65 -17.29
CA LYS A 94 -8.28 34.91 -17.17
C LYS A 94 -8.74 35.93 -18.22
N ARG A 95 -8.83 35.53 -19.49
CA ARG A 95 -9.35 36.40 -20.57
C ARG A 95 -10.80 36.80 -20.37
N ARG A 96 -11.66 35.90 -19.89
CA ARG A 96 -13.06 36.24 -19.56
C ARG A 96 -13.15 37.28 -18.47
N ILE A 97 -12.38 37.12 -17.39
CA ILE A 97 -12.31 38.09 -16.31
C ILE A 97 -11.80 39.43 -16.85
N GLU A 98 -10.71 39.46 -17.63
CA GLU A 98 -10.19 40.69 -18.25
C GLU A 98 -11.25 41.41 -19.10
N LEU A 99 -11.99 40.67 -19.93
CA LEU A 99 -13.08 41.21 -20.76
C LEU A 99 -14.26 41.72 -19.92
N GLU A 100 -14.69 41.00 -18.89
CA GLU A 100 -15.75 41.45 -17.99
C GLU A 100 -15.31 42.67 -17.17
N THR A 101 -14.03 42.76 -16.79
CA THR A 101 -13.47 43.89 -16.06
C THR A 101 -13.46 45.14 -16.95
N GLN A 102 -13.01 45.03 -18.21
CA GLN A 102 -13.08 46.13 -19.18
C GLN A 102 -14.51 46.57 -19.47
N ARG A 103 -15.44 45.62 -19.62
CA ARG A 103 -16.87 45.92 -19.84
C ARG A 103 -17.50 46.63 -18.64
N ASN A 104 -17.10 46.27 -17.42
CA ASN A 104 -17.51 46.94 -16.18
C ASN A 104 -16.88 48.34 -16.03
N GLU A 105 -15.68 48.59 -16.57
CA GLU A 105 -15.07 49.92 -16.62
C GLU A 105 -15.84 50.87 -17.56
N GLU A 106 -16.40 50.36 -18.67
CA GLU A 106 -17.25 51.12 -19.59
C GLU A 106 -18.65 51.40 -19.03
N THR A 107 -19.19 50.53 -18.16
CA THR A 107 -20.47 50.74 -17.47
C THR A 107 -20.25 51.04 -15.99
N ARG A 108 -19.82 52.26 -15.66
CA ARG A 108 -19.73 52.75 -14.27
C ARG A 108 -21.07 52.60 -13.54
N ASN A 109 -21.23 51.50 -12.83
CA ASN A 109 -22.22 51.33 -11.76
C ASN A 109 -21.47 50.73 -10.54
N PRO A 110 -21.31 51.49 -9.43
CA PRO A 110 -20.38 51.16 -8.35
C PRO A 110 -20.96 50.13 -7.37
N ALA A 111 -21.40 48.96 -7.84
CA ALA A 111 -22.02 47.97 -6.96
C ALA A 111 -21.94 46.52 -7.46
N VAL A 112 -20.75 45.98 -7.74
CA VAL A 112 -20.39 44.60 -7.33
C VAL A 112 -18.86 44.53 -7.26
N PHE A 113 -18.27 44.98 -6.15
CA PHE A 113 -16.90 44.58 -5.84
C PHE A 113 -16.96 43.14 -5.35
N TYR A 114 -16.66 42.17 -6.22
CA TYR A 114 -16.25 40.86 -5.74
C TYR A 114 -14.96 41.06 -4.94
N THR A 115 -15.08 41.01 -3.63
CA THR A 115 -13.92 41.10 -2.74
C THR A 115 -12.98 39.95 -3.05
N TYR A 116 -11.67 40.13 -2.87
CA TYR A 116 -10.68 39.05 -3.00
C TYR A 116 -11.12 37.76 -2.26
N ARG A 117 -11.87 37.90 -1.16
CA ARG A 117 -12.48 36.78 -0.41
C ARG A 117 -13.51 36.00 -1.22
N GLU A 118 -14.36 36.66 -2.00
CA GLU A 118 -15.40 36.00 -2.80
C GLU A 118 -14.79 35.29 -4.01
N ILE A 119 -13.85 35.93 -4.71
CA ILE A 119 -13.10 35.29 -5.81
C ILE A 119 -12.34 34.06 -5.30
N LYS A 120 -11.66 34.19 -4.14
CA LYS A 120 -10.94 33.06 -3.51
C LYS A 120 -11.89 31.93 -3.12
N ARG A 121 -13.06 32.26 -2.56
CA ARG A 121 -14.11 31.29 -2.21
C ARG A 121 -14.64 30.57 -3.44
N GLU A 122 -14.89 31.29 -4.52
CA GLU A 122 -15.40 30.72 -5.77
C GLU A 122 -14.36 29.85 -6.47
N ALA A 123 -13.10 30.30 -6.55
CA ALA A 123 -11.99 29.50 -7.07
C ALA A 123 -11.80 28.21 -6.27
N TYR A 124 -11.87 28.27 -4.93
CA TYR A 124 -11.85 27.09 -4.08
C TYR A 124 -13.07 26.19 -4.28
N GLY A 125 -14.27 26.75 -4.45
CA GLY A 125 -15.47 25.98 -4.76
C GLY A 125 -15.38 25.24 -6.10
N ILE A 126 -14.78 25.87 -7.12
CA ILE A 126 -14.58 25.26 -8.44
C ILE A 126 -13.53 24.15 -8.36
N PHE A 127 -12.38 24.42 -7.73
CA PHE A 127 -11.28 23.46 -7.65
C PHE A 127 -11.58 22.31 -6.69
N TYR A 128 -11.99 22.59 -5.46
CA TYR A 128 -12.20 21.55 -4.45
C TYR A 128 -13.59 20.89 -4.54
N GLY A 129 -14.57 21.54 -5.17
CA GLY A 129 -15.92 21.00 -5.29
C GLY A 129 -16.11 20.00 -6.43
N LYS A 130 -15.29 20.04 -7.49
CA LYS A 130 -15.42 19.12 -8.64
C LYS A 130 -14.41 17.98 -8.65
N ASN A 131 -13.32 18.11 -7.90
CA ASN A 131 -12.23 17.14 -7.90
C ASN A 131 -12.42 16.07 -6.81
N VAL A 132 -11.95 14.86 -7.10
CA VAL A 132 -11.85 13.77 -6.12
C VAL A 132 -10.46 13.85 -5.50
N PHE A 133 -10.39 14.13 -4.21
CA PHE A 133 -9.12 14.21 -3.48
C PHE A 133 -8.77 12.85 -2.91
N HIS A 134 -7.53 12.42 -3.14
CA HIS A 134 -6.93 11.28 -2.48
C HIS A 134 -6.18 11.76 -1.23
N VAL A 135 -6.67 11.40 -0.05
CA VAL A 135 -6.02 11.74 1.21
C VAL A 135 -5.20 10.53 1.66
N ASP A 136 -3.87 10.69 1.61
CA ASP A 136 -2.91 9.70 2.14
C ASP A 136 -2.76 9.90 3.66
N SER A 137 -2.88 8.80 4.41
CA SER A 137 -2.69 8.72 5.86
C SER A 137 -1.34 9.28 6.32
N LYS A 138 -0.30 9.25 5.47
CA LYS A 138 1.02 9.82 5.77
C LYS A 138 1.00 11.34 5.99
N LEU A 139 0.02 12.03 5.40
CA LEU A 139 -0.14 13.48 5.59
C LEU A 139 -0.80 13.83 6.93
N TRP A 140 -1.34 12.86 7.67
CA TRP A 140 -1.95 13.06 8.99
C TRP A 140 -0.95 13.05 10.15
N ALA A 141 0.33 12.76 9.86
CA ALA A 141 1.37 12.67 10.89
C ALA A 141 1.67 14.00 11.63
N TRP A 142 1.12 15.13 11.18
CA TRP A 142 1.45 16.47 11.68
C TRP A 142 0.33 17.13 12.51
N GLY A 143 -0.65 16.36 13.00
CA GLY A 143 -1.68 16.85 13.92
C GLY A 143 -2.65 17.90 13.35
N ALA A 144 -2.41 18.39 12.14
CA ALA A 144 -3.30 19.24 11.38
C ALA A 144 -4.02 18.38 10.34
N SER A 145 -5.31 18.15 10.55
CA SER A 145 -6.20 17.57 9.56
C SER A 145 -6.15 18.41 8.28
N PHE A 146 -5.45 17.97 7.23
CA PHE A 146 -5.46 18.63 5.91
C PHE A 146 -6.90 18.94 5.45
N ILE A 147 -7.83 18.08 5.84
CA ILE A 147 -9.26 18.19 5.57
C ILE A 147 -9.86 19.47 6.19
N SER A 148 -9.45 19.91 7.39
CA SER A 148 -10.10 21.05 8.07
C SER A 148 -9.95 22.39 7.34
N THR A 149 -8.88 22.58 6.58
CA THR A 149 -8.66 23.87 5.89
C THR A 149 -9.59 24.03 4.68
N PHE A 150 -9.99 22.91 4.07
CA PHE A 150 -10.75 22.90 2.82
C PHE A 150 -12.10 22.19 2.93
N SER A 151 -12.47 21.71 4.13
CA SER A 151 -13.69 20.91 4.38
C SER A 151 -14.96 21.57 3.88
N ALA A 152 -15.01 22.91 3.93
CA ALA A 152 -16.14 23.71 3.45
C ALA A 152 -16.36 23.65 1.93
N TYR A 153 -15.41 23.13 1.15
CA TYR A 153 -15.46 23.08 -0.31
C TYR A 153 -15.43 21.66 -0.88
N LEU A 154 -15.10 20.67 -0.06
CA LEU A 154 -14.92 19.28 -0.51
C LEU A 154 -16.28 18.60 -0.69
N LYS A 155 -16.66 18.34 -1.94
CA LYS A 155 -17.88 17.59 -2.27
C LYS A 155 -17.64 16.10 -2.48
N HIS A 156 -16.46 15.73 -2.97
CA HIS A 156 -16.12 14.35 -3.32
C HIS A 156 -14.78 13.94 -2.71
N ILE A 157 -14.80 13.04 -1.73
CA ILE A 157 -13.59 12.64 -1.00
C ILE A 157 -13.34 11.14 -1.17
N LYS A 158 -12.08 10.78 -1.45
CA LYS A 158 -11.58 9.42 -1.38
C LYS A 158 -10.46 9.34 -0.33
N VAL A 159 -10.68 8.56 0.72
CA VAL A 159 -9.69 8.39 1.81
C VAL A 159 -9.16 6.96 1.80
N HIS A 160 -7.83 6.83 1.88
CA HIS A 160 -7.16 5.56 2.09
C HIS A 160 -6.91 5.38 3.60
N VAL A 161 -7.43 4.29 4.16
CA VAL A 161 -7.38 3.94 5.57
C VAL A 161 -6.40 2.77 5.74
N ASP A 162 -5.39 2.97 6.57
CA ASP A 162 -4.33 2.00 6.88
C ASP A 162 -4.07 1.93 8.40
N SER A 163 -3.06 1.16 8.81
CA SER A 163 -2.66 1.01 10.21
C SER A 163 -2.17 2.27 10.91
N ARG A 164 -2.03 3.40 10.22
CA ARG A 164 -1.67 4.69 10.82
C ARG A 164 -2.85 5.63 10.93
N THR A 165 -3.97 5.25 10.35
CA THR A 165 -5.20 6.04 10.29
C THR A 165 -5.94 5.92 11.62
N SER A 166 -6.23 7.05 12.25
CA SER A 166 -7.02 7.12 13.48
C SER A 166 -8.50 7.25 13.13
N ILE A 167 -9.31 6.27 13.55
CA ILE A 167 -10.75 6.24 13.25
C ILE A 167 -11.50 7.45 13.88
N PRO A 168 -11.26 7.85 15.14
CA PRO A 168 -11.89 9.05 15.71
C PRO A 168 -11.56 10.33 14.93
N ASP A 169 -10.30 10.51 14.53
CA ASP A 169 -9.87 11.72 13.81
C ASP A 169 -10.49 11.78 12.41
N LEU A 170 -10.51 10.65 11.70
CA LEU A 170 -11.20 10.50 10.42
C LEU A 170 -12.67 10.94 10.52
N PHE A 171 -13.36 10.50 11.57
CA PHE A 171 -14.76 10.83 11.78
C PHE A 171 -14.98 12.31 12.12
N GLN A 172 -14.12 12.91 12.94
CA GLN A 172 -14.18 14.34 13.23
C GLN A 172 -13.99 15.18 11.96
N ASP A 173 -13.10 14.76 11.06
CA ASP A 173 -12.85 15.42 9.79
C ASP A 173 -14.01 15.29 8.80
N ILE A 174 -14.64 14.12 8.73
CA ILE A 174 -15.86 13.93 7.93
C ILE A 174 -16.97 14.83 8.44
N GLN A 175 -17.15 14.93 9.76
CA GLN A 175 -18.19 15.78 10.37
C GLN A 175 -17.99 17.26 10.01
N ARG A 176 -16.74 17.74 9.98
CA ARG A 176 -16.41 19.11 9.54
C ARG A 176 -16.74 19.40 8.07
N CYS A 177 -16.89 18.37 7.24
CA CYS A 177 -17.31 18.50 5.83
C CYS A 177 -18.84 18.47 5.65
N GLY A 178 -19.60 18.22 6.72
CA GLY A 178 -20.95 17.64 6.68
C GLY A 178 -22.03 18.39 5.87
N SER A 179 -21.86 19.70 5.62
CA SER A 179 -22.87 20.49 4.89
C SER A 179 -22.75 20.44 3.36
N GLN A 180 -21.59 20.05 2.80
CA GLN A 180 -21.37 20.05 1.34
C GLN A 180 -20.89 18.72 0.78
N LEU A 181 -20.61 17.73 1.62
CA LEU A 181 -20.09 16.43 1.20
C LEU A 181 -21.17 15.65 0.43
N GLN A 182 -20.98 15.47 -0.88
CA GLN A 182 -21.90 14.76 -1.76
C GLN A 182 -21.54 13.27 -1.90
N SER A 183 -20.24 12.95 -1.92
CA SER A 183 -19.77 11.56 -1.95
C SER A 183 -18.53 11.31 -1.11
N LEU A 184 -18.53 10.20 -0.39
CA LEU A 184 -17.41 9.72 0.41
C LEU A 184 -17.07 8.27 0.03
N ARG A 185 -15.80 8.02 -0.30
CA ARG A 185 -15.25 6.68 -0.52
C ARG A 185 -14.11 6.42 0.45
N LEU A 186 -14.27 5.43 1.31
CA LEU A 186 -13.21 4.95 2.20
C LEU A 186 -12.67 3.63 1.64
N GLU A 187 -11.35 3.52 1.47
CA GLU A 187 -10.66 2.29 1.08
C GLU A 187 -9.76 1.83 2.21
N ILE A 188 -10.07 0.69 2.81
CA ILE A 188 -9.37 0.14 3.97
C ILE A 188 -8.41 -0.94 3.49
N SER A 189 -7.13 -0.69 3.69
CA SER A 189 -6.02 -1.53 3.23
C SER A 189 -5.39 -2.37 4.34
N GLU A 190 -5.47 -1.89 5.58
CA GLU A 190 -4.89 -2.51 6.77
C GLU A 190 -5.78 -2.21 7.99
N VAL A 191 -5.58 -2.93 9.10
CA VAL A 191 -6.32 -2.71 10.34
C VAL A 191 -5.98 -1.32 10.89
N PRO A 192 -6.92 -0.36 10.91
CA PRO A 192 -6.64 0.98 11.35
C PRO A 192 -6.40 1.04 12.85
N THR A 193 -5.54 1.97 13.27
CA THR A 193 -5.27 2.17 14.70
C THR A 193 -6.43 2.86 15.42
N TYR A 194 -6.81 2.30 16.55
CA TYR A 194 -7.54 3.01 17.60
C TYR A 194 -6.48 3.58 18.55
N ARG A 195 -5.96 4.78 18.29
CA ARG A 195 -4.88 5.36 19.10
C ARG A 195 -5.38 5.65 20.53
N GLY A 196 -4.58 5.27 21.53
CA GLY A 196 -4.90 5.39 22.96
C GLY A 196 -5.55 4.12 23.54
N SER A 197 -5.80 4.08 24.84
CA SER A 197 -6.46 2.99 25.58
C SER A 197 -7.96 2.78 25.21
N GLN A 198 -8.33 3.13 23.99
CA GLN A 198 -9.67 3.06 23.43
C GLN A 198 -9.86 1.73 22.70
N LYS A 199 -10.48 0.77 23.39
CA LYS A 199 -11.00 -0.47 22.78
C LYS A 199 -12.14 -0.12 21.81
N PRO A 200 -12.52 -0.99 20.85
CA PRO A 200 -13.71 -0.81 20.00
C PRO A 200 -14.98 -0.45 20.80
N SER A 201 -15.06 -0.88 22.06
CA SER A 201 -16.13 -0.53 23.01
C SER A 201 -16.23 0.95 23.40
N THR A 202 -15.22 1.80 23.15
CA THR A 202 -15.33 3.26 23.36
C THR A 202 -15.94 3.99 22.16
N LEU A 203 -16.05 3.34 21.00
CA LEU A 203 -16.67 3.91 19.80
C LEU A 203 -18.20 4.00 19.90
N SER A 204 -18.82 3.31 20.87
CA SER A 204 -20.25 3.47 21.17
C SER A 204 -20.64 4.86 21.66
N SER A 205 -19.64 5.66 22.05
CA SER A 205 -19.81 7.08 22.39
C SER A 205 -19.75 8.03 21.19
N LEU A 206 -19.28 7.55 20.02
CA LEU A 206 -19.19 8.36 18.80
C LEU A 206 -20.59 8.54 18.21
N LYS A 207 -21.25 9.63 18.62
CA LYS A 207 -22.41 10.16 17.93
C LYS A 207 -21.92 11.04 16.80
N LEU A 208 -21.90 10.49 15.60
CA LEU A 208 -21.71 11.28 14.39
C LEU A 208 -23.04 11.75 13.86
N GLN A 209 -23.11 13.06 13.61
CA GLN A 209 -24.17 13.58 12.77
C GLN A 209 -23.81 13.21 11.33
N ALA A 210 -24.48 12.20 10.79
CA ALA A 210 -24.30 11.78 9.40
C ALA A 210 -24.45 13.02 8.48
N PRO A 211 -23.58 13.21 7.47
CA PRO A 211 -23.71 14.31 6.54
C PRO A 211 -25.07 14.18 5.82
N SER A 212 -26.03 15.05 6.15
CA SER A 212 -27.37 15.00 5.57
C SER A 212 -27.37 15.20 4.04
N SER A 213 -26.29 15.76 3.50
CA SER A 213 -26.07 16.02 2.07
C SER A 213 -25.38 14.88 1.31
N ALA A 214 -24.84 13.86 2.00
CA ALA A 214 -24.09 12.79 1.35
C ALA A 214 -25.02 11.76 0.70
N GLN A 215 -25.09 11.80 -0.63
CA GLN A 215 -25.91 10.89 -1.43
C GLN A 215 -25.23 9.54 -1.67
N LYS A 216 -23.89 9.49 -1.58
CA LYS A 216 -23.10 8.29 -1.93
C LYS A 216 -21.98 8.07 -0.92
N ILE A 217 -22.19 7.17 0.03
CA ILE A 217 -21.16 6.69 0.95
C ILE A 217 -20.80 5.26 0.55
N LYS A 218 -19.50 4.99 0.37
CA LYS A 218 -18.98 3.65 0.10
C LYS A 218 -17.76 3.38 0.97
N VAL A 219 -17.78 2.29 1.70
CA VAL A 219 -16.60 1.75 2.40
C VAL A 219 -16.22 0.42 1.72
N LEU A 220 -14.97 0.33 1.28
CA LEU A 220 -14.41 -0.81 0.55
C LEU A 220 -13.22 -1.37 1.32
N CYS A 221 -13.11 -2.69 1.37
CA CYS A 221 -11.91 -3.37 1.85
C CYS A 221 -11.05 -3.74 0.63
N SER A 222 -9.82 -3.25 0.59
CA SER A 222 -8.84 -3.52 -0.49
C SER A 222 -7.64 -4.33 -0.01
N ALA A 223 -7.68 -4.84 1.22
CA ALA A 223 -6.61 -5.68 1.76
C ALA A 223 -6.52 -7.03 1.02
N THR A 224 -5.29 -7.47 0.77
CA THR A 224 -5.00 -8.78 0.16
C THR A 224 -5.38 -9.95 1.07
N THR A 225 -5.29 -9.73 2.39
CA THR A 225 -5.69 -10.69 3.42
C THR A 225 -6.68 -10.01 4.36
N VAL A 226 -7.89 -10.57 4.48
CA VAL A 226 -8.94 -10.03 5.35
C VAL A 226 -8.89 -10.72 6.70
N THR A 227 -8.51 -10.00 7.75
CA THR A 227 -8.55 -10.48 9.14
C THR A 227 -9.92 -10.23 9.78
N ALA A 228 -10.23 -10.92 10.88
CA ALA A 228 -11.46 -10.67 11.65
C ALA A 228 -11.55 -9.21 12.13
N GLU A 229 -10.43 -8.66 12.60
CA GLU A 229 -10.29 -7.26 13.03
C GLU A 229 -10.57 -6.27 11.88
N LEU A 230 -10.12 -6.59 10.66
CA LEU A 230 -10.37 -5.76 9.49
C LEU A 230 -11.85 -5.76 9.10
N ASN A 231 -12.51 -6.93 9.15
CA ASN A 231 -13.94 -7.05 8.92
C ASN A 231 -14.76 -6.29 9.96
N GLU A 232 -14.33 -6.34 11.22
CA GLU A 232 -14.95 -5.59 12.31
C GLU A 232 -14.80 -4.07 12.08
N ALA A 233 -13.59 -3.60 11.76
CA ALA A 233 -13.34 -2.20 11.43
C ALA A 233 -14.18 -1.70 10.23
N CYS A 234 -14.31 -2.51 9.18
CA CYS A 234 -15.17 -2.21 8.03
C CYS A 234 -16.64 -2.09 8.44
N SER A 235 -17.12 -3.02 9.28
CA SER A 235 -18.51 -3.04 9.76
C SER A 235 -18.84 -1.82 10.62
N ILE A 236 -17.92 -1.46 11.54
CA ILE A 236 -18.04 -0.25 12.37
C ILE A 236 -18.13 1.00 11.48
N LEU A 237 -17.20 1.16 10.53
CA LEU A 237 -17.17 2.33 9.64
C LEU A 237 -18.46 2.44 8.82
N HIS A 238 -18.96 1.34 8.27
CA HIS A 238 -20.24 1.31 7.56
C HIS A 238 -21.40 1.71 8.47
N GLU A 239 -21.47 1.15 9.67
CA GLU A 239 -22.59 1.39 10.59
C GLU A 239 -22.61 2.82 11.12
N VAL A 240 -21.47 3.37 11.54
CA VAL A 240 -21.38 4.76 11.99
C VAL A 240 -21.75 5.72 10.86
N LEU A 241 -21.32 5.47 9.62
CA LEU A 241 -21.64 6.36 8.50
C LEU A 241 -23.09 6.26 8.03
N ALA A 242 -23.70 5.07 8.14
CA ALA A 242 -25.09 4.85 7.74
C ALA A 242 -26.09 5.31 8.80
N LYS A 243 -25.83 5.00 10.08
CA LYS A 243 -26.75 5.23 11.21
C LYS A 243 -26.39 6.44 12.06
N GLY A 244 -25.19 7.00 11.90
CA GLY A 244 -24.66 8.09 12.73
C GLY A 244 -24.10 7.63 14.08
N PHE A 245 -24.12 6.33 14.37
CA PHE A 245 -23.56 5.76 15.59
C PHE A 245 -23.30 4.26 15.41
N TYR A 246 -22.48 3.69 16.28
CA TYR A 246 -22.21 2.25 16.34
C TYR A 246 -22.53 1.72 17.73
N GLU A 247 -23.27 0.62 17.83
CA GLU A 247 -23.48 -0.07 19.10
C GLU A 247 -22.68 -1.37 19.10
N SER A 248 -21.67 -1.45 19.97
CA SER A 248 -20.90 -2.67 20.14
C SER A 248 -21.82 -3.81 20.64
N PRO A 249 -21.71 -5.04 20.09
CA PRO A 249 -22.51 -6.19 20.54
C PRO A 249 -22.42 -6.44 22.04
N ASP A 250 -21.25 -6.18 22.65
CA ASP A 250 -21.00 -6.37 24.09
C ASP A 250 -21.71 -5.34 24.98
N TRP A 251 -22.14 -4.20 24.40
CA TRP A 251 -22.83 -3.13 25.14
C TRP A 251 -24.28 -3.50 25.48
N VAL A 252 -24.91 -4.32 24.63
CA VAL A 252 -26.30 -4.80 24.84
C VAL A 252 -26.41 -5.66 26.11
N PHE A 253 -25.34 -6.37 26.48
CA PHE A 253 -25.31 -7.17 27.70
C PHE A 253 -25.12 -6.32 28.98
N ARG A 254 -24.34 -5.24 28.92
CA ARG A 254 -24.16 -4.36 30.10
C ARG A 254 -25.40 -3.53 30.42
N CYS A 255 -26.11 -3.01 29.42
CA CYS A 255 -27.32 -2.21 29.67
C CYS A 255 -28.52 -3.03 30.18
N LYS A 256 -28.57 -4.34 29.93
CA LYS A 256 -29.62 -5.20 30.51
C LYS A 256 -29.37 -5.53 31.98
N GLN A 257 -28.12 -5.52 32.43
CA GLN A 257 -27.79 -5.79 33.83
C GLN A 257 -28.09 -4.59 34.74
N GLU A 258 -27.81 -3.36 34.31
CA GLU A 258 -28.10 -2.14 35.10
C GLU A 258 -29.59 -1.86 35.31
N ARG A 259 -30.47 -2.35 34.42
CA ARG A 259 -31.93 -2.24 34.62
C ARG A 259 -32.50 -3.26 35.61
N SER A 260 -31.77 -4.32 35.94
CA SER A 260 -32.22 -5.34 36.90
C SER A 260 -31.82 -5.06 38.36
N SER A 261 -30.87 -4.15 38.60
CA SER A 261 -30.32 -3.88 39.94
C SER A 261 -31.08 -2.83 40.75
N LYS A 262 -32.16 -2.24 40.23
CA LYS A 262 -32.95 -1.18 40.90
C LYS A 262 -34.33 -1.60 41.41
N ARG A 263 -34.56 -2.90 41.63
CA ARG A 263 -35.70 -3.39 42.43
C ARG A 263 -35.27 -4.50 43.36
N ARG A 264 -34.67 -4.14 44.49
CA ARG A 264 -34.68 -4.90 45.76
C ARG A 264 -34.10 -4.01 46.86
N SER A 265 -34.94 -3.14 47.39
CA SER A 265 -34.83 -2.59 48.73
C SER A 265 -36.24 -2.12 49.13
N LEU A 266 -37.02 -3.09 49.59
CA LEU A 266 -38.06 -2.88 50.59
C LEU A 266 -37.49 -3.47 51.88
#